data_AF-A0A3B0T1H6-F1
#
_entry.id   AF-A0A3B0T1H6-F1
#
_cell.length_a   1.000
_cell.length_b   1.000
_cell.length_c   1.000
_cell.angle_alpha   90.00
_cell.angle_beta   90.00
_cell.angle_gamma   90.00
#
_symmetry.space_group_name_H-M   'P 1'
#
loop_
_entity.id
_entity.type
_entity.pdbx_description
1 polymer ?
#
loop_
_entity_poly.entity_id
_entity_poly.type
_entity_poly.pdbx_seq_one_letter_code
_entity_poly.pdbx_strand_id
1 'polypeptide(L)'
;MTSHNSFHNKRKDIAYATRQCVNMDELRGEIDQLDRVIVELLSIRQGFMEQAARIKQDRNLVRDEIRIEDVVAKATAHAEKVGAHPELVEMLYRNMIEWCINYEMDVFDSK
;
A
#
# COMPACT_ATOMS: atom_id res chain seq x y z
N MET A 1 -28.95 -5.09 1.32
CA MET A 1 -28.58 -3.81 1.98
C MET A 1 -27.08 -3.67 1.82
N THR A 2 -26.69 -2.70 0.99
CA THR A 2 -25.52 -2.73 0.11
C THR A 2 -24.20 -2.46 0.83
N SER A 3 -23.17 -3.25 0.51
CA SER A 3 -21.77 -3.14 0.96
C SER A 3 -21.22 -1.70 0.97
N HIS A 4 -21.74 -0.83 0.09
CA HIS A 4 -21.43 0.60 0.01
C HIS A 4 -21.61 1.39 1.33
N ASN A 5 -22.63 1.08 2.15
CA ASN A 5 -22.90 1.86 3.38
C ASN A 5 -21.95 1.50 4.53
N SER A 6 -21.27 0.35 4.45
CA SER A 6 -20.39 -0.17 5.52
C SER A 6 -19.02 0.51 5.53
N PHE A 7 -18.47 0.84 4.35
CA PHE A 7 -17.12 1.39 4.23
C PHE A 7 -17.02 2.87 4.61
N HIS A 8 -18.08 3.66 4.39
CA HIS A 8 -18.05 5.11 4.64
C HIS A 8 -17.87 5.45 6.13
N ASN A 9 -18.56 4.74 7.03
CA ASN A 9 -18.51 5.02 8.47
C ASN A 9 -17.16 4.69 9.13
N LYS A 10 -16.34 3.88 8.47
CA LYS A 10 -15.05 3.40 8.97
C LYS A 10 -13.87 4.32 8.65
N ARG A 11 -14.07 5.34 7.81
CA ARG A 11 -13.02 6.31 7.42
C ARG A 11 -12.80 7.44 8.45
N LYS A 12 -13.54 7.42 9.56
CA LYS A 12 -13.57 8.52 10.55
C LYS A 12 -12.26 8.72 11.31
N ASP A 13 -11.41 7.70 11.36
CA ASP A 13 -10.14 7.72 12.08
C ASP A 13 -8.92 7.98 11.16
N ILE A 14 -9.17 8.32 9.89
CA ILE A 14 -8.11 8.67 8.93
C ILE A 14 -7.84 10.18 9.03
N ALA A 15 -6.62 10.57 9.35
CA ALA A 15 -6.23 11.98 9.54
C ALA A 15 -6.18 12.82 8.24
N TYR A 16 -6.42 12.21 7.08
CA TYR A 16 -6.49 12.91 5.80
C TYR A 16 -7.81 13.69 5.71
N ALA A 17 -7.71 14.99 5.53
CA ALA A 17 -8.88 15.85 5.41
C ALA A 17 -9.70 15.46 4.17
N THR A 18 -11.00 15.23 4.35
CA THR A 18 -11.93 14.96 3.25
C THR A 18 -13.01 16.03 3.22
N ARG A 19 -13.48 16.36 2.01
CA ARG A 19 -14.63 17.24 1.81
C ARG A 19 -15.62 16.61 0.86
N GLN A 20 -16.87 17.05 0.96
CA GLN A 20 -17.90 16.68 -0.01
C GLN A 20 -17.67 17.48 -1.30
N CYS A 21 -17.54 16.79 -2.43
CA CYS A 21 -17.42 17.40 -3.75
C CYS A 21 -18.80 17.51 -4.39
N VAL A 22 -19.09 18.63 -5.05
CA VAL A 22 -20.40 18.86 -5.67
C VAL A 22 -20.43 18.57 -7.18
N ASN A 23 -19.26 18.33 -7.78
CA ASN A 23 -19.10 18.00 -9.20
C ASN A 23 -17.86 17.11 -9.43
N MET A 24 -17.71 16.62 -10.66
CA MET A 24 -16.64 15.70 -11.04
C MET A 24 -15.26 16.35 -11.09
N ASP A 25 -15.17 17.64 -11.38
CA ASP A 25 -13.89 18.33 -11.49
C ASP A 25 -13.28 18.55 -10.10
N GLU A 26 -14.10 18.92 -9.13
CA GLU A 26 -13.71 18.93 -7.72
C GLU A 26 -13.27 17.55 -7.23
N LEU A 27 -14.06 16.51 -7.54
CA LEU A 27 -13.75 15.15 -7.11
C LEU A 27 -12.40 14.67 -7.69
N ARG A 28 -12.14 14.94 -8.97
CA ARG A 28 -10.85 14.63 -9.61
C ARG A 28 -9.71 15.39 -8.94
N GLY A 29 -9.89 16.67 -8.63
CA GLY A 29 -8.87 17.45 -7.91
C GLY A 29 -8.55 16.91 -6.52
N GLU A 30 -9.53 16.36 -5.80
CA GLU A 30 -9.28 15.68 -4.51
C GLU A 30 -8.56 14.33 -4.70
N ILE A 31 -8.92 13.57 -5.74
CA ILE A 31 -8.25 12.30 -6.09
C ILE A 31 -6.79 12.56 -6.47
N ASP A 32 -6.52 13.54 -7.33
CA ASP A 32 -5.17 13.90 -7.76
C ASP A 32 -4.28 14.32 -6.57
N GLN A 33 -4.86 15.03 -5.60
CA GLN A 33 -4.16 15.38 -4.35
C GLN A 33 -3.84 14.14 -3.52
N LEU A 34 -4.80 13.22 -3.36
CA LEU A 34 -4.60 11.98 -2.63
C LEU A 34 -3.54 11.09 -3.31
N ASP A 35 -3.57 10.99 -4.63
CA ASP A 35 -2.64 10.17 -5.40
C ASP A 35 -1.19 10.66 -5.24
N ARG A 36 -0.97 11.98 -5.13
CA ARG A 36 0.36 12.53 -4.80
C ARG A 36 0.85 12.04 -3.44
N VAL A 37 -0.02 12.07 -2.43
CA VAL A 37 0.32 11.57 -1.09
C VAL A 37 0.58 10.07 -1.10
N ILE A 38 -0.20 9.30 -1.87
CA ILE A 38 0.04 7.85 -2.04
C ILE A 38 1.42 7.61 -2.63
N VAL A 39 1.82 8.35 -3.67
CA VAL A 39 3.15 8.23 -4.30
C VAL A 39 4.27 8.60 -3.32
N GLU A 40 4.10 9.66 -2.53
CA GLU A 40 5.08 10.03 -1.48
C GLU A 40 5.25 8.92 -0.43
N LEU A 41 4.14 8.32 0.03
CA LEU A 41 4.18 7.19 0.97
C LEU A 41 4.81 5.94 0.37
N LEU A 42 4.56 5.66 -0.92
CA LEU A 42 5.22 4.58 -1.65
C LEU A 42 6.73 4.80 -1.74
N SER A 43 7.18 6.04 -1.99
CA SER A 43 8.61 6.39 -1.98
C SER A 43 9.25 6.13 -0.61
N ILE A 44 8.60 6.53 0.48
CA ILE A 44 9.06 6.24 1.85
C ILE A 44 9.14 4.72 2.08
N ARG A 45 8.10 3.98 1.68
CA ARG A 45 8.08 2.51 1.81
C ARG A 45 9.22 1.87 1.03
N GLN A 46 9.48 2.31 -0.19
CA GLN A 46 10.61 1.84 -0.99
C GLN A 46 11.95 2.09 -0.28
N GLY A 47 12.14 3.27 0.32
CA GLY A 47 13.33 3.56 1.12
C GLY A 47 13.56 2.60 2.29
N PHE A 48 12.51 2.05 2.91
CA PHE A 48 12.65 0.98 3.91
C PHE A 48 13.05 -0.36 3.31
N MET A 49 12.60 -0.68 2.10
CA MET A 49 12.97 -1.90 1.38
C MET A 49 14.45 -1.85 0.96
N GLU A 50 14.91 -0.68 0.47
CA GLU A 50 16.33 -0.45 0.16
C GLU A 50 17.23 -0.61 1.39
N GLN A 51 16.77 -0.18 2.58
CA GLN A 51 17.47 -0.45 3.83
C GLN A 51 17.48 -1.95 4.16
N ALA A 52 16.35 -2.65 3.99
CA ALA A 52 16.27 -4.09 4.20
C ALA A 52 17.25 -4.85 3.28
N ALA A 53 17.36 -4.48 2.01
CA ALA A 53 18.31 -5.06 1.06
C ALA A 53 19.79 -4.83 1.43
N ARG A 54 20.11 -3.72 2.11
CA ARG A 54 21.46 -3.48 2.66
C ARG A 54 21.74 -4.33 3.91
N ILE A 55 20.72 -4.59 4.72
CA ILE A 55 20.81 -5.39 5.94
C ILE A 55 20.90 -6.89 5.61
N LYS A 56 20.12 -7.34 4.62
CA LYS A 56 20.14 -8.73 4.13
C LYS A 56 21.44 -8.97 3.36
N GLN A 57 22.33 -9.77 3.95
CA GLN A 57 23.63 -10.13 3.35
C GLN A 57 23.55 -11.36 2.43
N ASP A 58 22.37 -11.98 2.28
CA ASP A 58 22.15 -13.18 1.48
C ASP A 58 20.95 -13.00 0.54
N ARG A 59 21.18 -13.30 -0.74
CA ARG A 59 20.19 -13.28 -1.83
C ARG A 59 19.00 -14.21 -1.56
N ASN A 60 19.21 -15.30 -0.85
CA ASN A 60 18.14 -16.24 -0.48
C ASN A 60 17.18 -15.68 0.57
N LEU A 61 17.54 -14.58 1.24
CA LEU A 61 16.68 -13.89 2.21
C LEU A 61 15.85 -12.76 1.57
N VAL A 62 16.01 -12.50 0.27
CA VAL A 62 15.24 -11.47 -0.44
C VAL A 62 13.77 -11.85 -0.48
N ARG A 63 13.46 -13.10 -0.86
CA ARG A 63 12.11 -13.66 -0.83
C ARG A 63 11.88 -14.48 0.43
N ASP A 64 10.98 -14.00 1.28
CA ASP A 64 10.54 -14.68 2.50
C ASP A 64 9.01 -14.83 2.47
N GLU A 65 8.52 -16.01 2.08
CA GLU A 65 7.09 -16.28 1.93
C GLU A 65 6.31 -16.08 3.23
N ILE A 66 6.91 -16.44 4.38
CA ILE A 66 6.26 -16.27 5.68
C ILE A 66 6.06 -14.77 5.95
N ARG A 67 7.06 -13.95 5.63
CA ARG A 67 6.95 -12.51 5.79
C ARG A 67 5.96 -11.89 4.80
N ILE A 68 5.90 -12.38 3.55
CA ILE A 68 4.96 -11.89 2.53
C ILE A 68 3.52 -12.08 3.02
N GLU A 69 3.16 -13.29 3.46
CA GLU A 69 1.80 -13.58 3.94
C GLU A 69 1.47 -12.78 5.21
N ASP A 70 2.43 -12.57 6.12
CA ASP A 70 2.24 -11.72 7.29
C ASP A 70 1.98 -10.24 6.91
N VAL A 71 2.69 -9.69 5.92
CA VAL A 71 2.39 -8.33 5.41
C VAL A 71 0.97 -8.27 4.85
N VAL A 72 0.61 -9.21 3.98
CA VAL A 72 -0.68 -9.21 3.29
C VAL A 72 -1.82 -9.34 4.30
N ALA A 73 -1.74 -10.28 5.24
CA ALA A 73 -2.75 -10.47 6.28
C ALA A 73 -2.93 -9.23 7.16
N LYS A 74 -1.84 -8.54 7.53
CA LYS A 74 -1.92 -7.30 8.30
C LYS A 74 -2.55 -6.17 7.50
N ALA A 75 -2.21 -6.06 6.21
CA ALA A 75 -2.76 -5.03 5.33
C ALA A 75 -4.26 -5.22 5.08
N THR A 76 -4.71 -6.45 4.78
CA THR A 76 -6.13 -6.74 4.56
C THR A 76 -6.96 -6.59 5.83
N ALA A 77 -6.45 -7.03 6.98
CA ALA A 77 -7.10 -6.79 8.28
C ALA A 77 -7.21 -5.29 8.61
N HIS A 78 -6.23 -4.48 8.19
CA HIS A 78 -6.32 -3.02 8.34
C HIS A 78 -7.34 -2.41 7.37
N ALA A 79 -7.42 -2.90 6.13
CA ALA A 79 -8.40 -2.47 5.14
C ALA A 79 -9.83 -2.54 5.66
N GLU A 80 -10.18 -3.65 6.31
CA GLU A 80 -11.50 -3.85 6.92
C GLU A 80 -11.82 -2.84 8.02
N LYS A 81 -10.80 -2.40 8.78
CA LYS A 81 -10.95 -1.43 9.87
C LYS A 81 -11.17 -0.02 9.35
N VAL A 82 -10.48 0.37 8.28
CA VAL A 82 -10.49 1.75 7.77
C VAL A 82 -11.48 1.98 6.63
N GLY A 83 -12.21 0.95 6.20
CA GLY A 83 -13.24 1.09 5.19
C GLY A 83 -12.74 0.96 3.74
N ALA A 84 -11.73 0.12 3.52
CA ALA A 84 -11.26 -0.30 2.20
C ALA A 84 -11.68 -1.76 1.93
N HIS A 85 -11.82 -2.12 0.65
CA HIS A 85 -12.16 -3.49 0.26
C HIS A 85 -10.92 -4.39 0.41
N PRO A 86 -10.98 -5.51 1.17
CA PRO A 86 -9.80 -6.34 1.42
C PRO A 86 -9.14 -6.89 0.15
N GLU A 87 -9.94 -7.33 -0.82
CA GLU A 87 -9.45 -7.87 -2.10
C GLU A 87 -8.63 -6.83 -2.90
N LEU A 88 -9.05 -5.56 -2.89
CA LEU A 88 -8.30 -4.48 -3.53
C LEU A 88 -6.94 -4.31 -2.86
N VAL A 89 -6.93 -4.29 -1.52
CA VAL A 89 -5.70 -4.11 -0.75
C VAL A 89 -4.76 -5.30 -0.92
N GLU A 90 -5.27 -6.53 -0.88
CA GLU A 90 -4.48 -7.73 -1.13
C GLU A 90 -3.80 -7.69 -2.50
N MET A 91 -4.57 -7.42 -3.56
CA MET A 91 -4.05 -7.35 -4.93
C MET A 91 -2.93 -6.31 -5.03
N LEU A 92 -3.13 -5.10 -4.49
CA LEU A 92 -2.12 -4.04 -4.55
C LEU A 92 -0.86 -4.40 -3.75
N TYR A 93 -1.03 -4.97 -2.55
CA TYR A 93 0.10 -5.34 -1.71
C TYR A 93 0.93 -6.47 -2.31
N ARG A 94 0.29 -7.50 -2.88
CA ARG A 94 1.01 -8.60 -3.55
C ARG A 94 1.82 -8.06 -4.73
N ASN A 95 1.22 -7.28 -5.62
CA ASN A 95 1.93 -6.68 -6.75
C ASN A 95 3.10 -5.77 -6.30
N MET A 96 2.88 -4.94 -5.29
CA MET A 96 3.92 -4.06 -4.75
C MET A 96 5.09 -4.86 -4.14
N ILE A 97 4.80 -5.93 -3.39
CA ILE A 97 5.82 -6.79 -2.79
C ILE A 97 6.64 -7.50 -3.88
N GLU A 98 5.99 -8.08 -4.89
CA GLU A 98 6.69 -8.72 -6.01
C GLU A 98 7.57 -7.73 -6.77
N TRP A 99 7.09 -6.50 -7.00
CA TRP A 99 7.91 -5.44 -7.59
C TRP A 99 9.14 -5.11 -6.73
N CYS A 100 8.97 -4.97 -5.41
CA CYS A 100 10.09 -4.72 -4.49
C CYS A 100 11.11 -5.86 -4.51
N ILE A 101 10.66 -7.13 -4.51
CA ILE A 101 11.55 -8.28 -4.60
C ILE A 101 12.40 -8.20 -5.88
N ASN A 102 11.78 -7.93 -7.03
CA ASN A 102 12.51 -7.81 -8.29
C ASN A 102 13.52 -6.65 -8.26
N TYR A 103 13.09 -5.47 -7.78
CA TYR A 103 13.98 -4.31 -7.64
C TYR A 103 15.17 -4.59 -6.70
N GLU A 104 14.94 -5.24 -5.56
CA GLU A 104 16.00 -5.63 -4.62
C GLU A 104 17.00 -6.61 -5.25
N MET A 105 16.51 -7.55 -6.07
CA MET A 105 17.36 -8.51 -6.79
C MET A 105 18.21 -7.82 -7.85
N ASP A 106 17.65 -6.90 -8.63
CA ASP A 106 18.40 -6.11 -9.61
C ASP A 106 19.49 -5.24 -8.95
N VAL A 107 19.19 -4.64 -7.79
CA VAL A 107 20.16 -3.87 -7.00
C VAL A 107 21.25 -4.78 -6.40
N PHE A 108 20.93 -6.02 -6.05
CA PHE A 108 21.91 -6.99 -5.57
C PHE A 108 22.84 -7.44 -6.71
N ASP A 109 22.27 -7.79 -7.86
CA ASP A 109 22.98 -8.35 -9.02
C ASP A 109 23.82 -7.29 -9.78
N SER A 110 23.58 -5.99 -9.54
CA SER A 110 24.36 -4.86 -10.11
C SER A 110 25.53 -4.38 -9.24
N LYS A 111 25.79 -5.03 -8.09
CA LYS A 111 26.99 -4.83 -7.27
C LYS A 111 28.15 -5.70 -7.74
#